data_AF-C0EV53-F1
#
_entry.id   AF-C0EV53-F1
#
_cell.length_a   1.000
_cell.length_b   1.000
_cell.length_c   1.000
_cell.angle_alpha   90.00
_cell.angle_beta   90.00
_cell.angle_gamma   90.00
#
_symmetry.space_group_name_H-M   'P 1'
#
loop_
_entity.id
_entity.type
_entity.pdbx_description
1 polymer ?
#
loop_
_entity_poly.entity_id
_entity_poly.type
_entity_poly.pdbx_seq_one_letter_code
_entity_poly.pdbx_strand_id
1 'polypeptide(L)' 'MLERKSPFVCSVNGAKEISIENYGSLGDFSDKKIVLNCYKCKMIIEGEGLLIEYFTDVDMKITGHIHSIHF' A
#
# COMPACT_ATOMS: atom_id res chain seq x y z
N MET A 1 -24.69 -9.51 -11.15
CA MET A 1 -23.87 -10.34 -10.25
C MET A 1 -22.75 -9.43 -9.75
N LEU A 2 -22.79 -8.95 -8.49
CA LEU A 2 -21.68 -8.12 -8.00
C LEU A 2 -20.44 -9.02 -7.94
N GLU A 3 -19.42 -8.71 -8.74
CA GLU A 3 -18.12 -9.36 -8.61
C GLU A 3 -17.65 -9.19 -7.15
N ARG A 4 -17.44 -10.32 -6.48
CA ARG A 4 -16.94 -10.34 -5.11
C ARG A 4 -15.46 -9.98 -5.18
N LYS A 5 -15.16 -8.69 -5.10
CA LYS A 5 -13.78 -8.19 -5.09
C LYS A 5 -13.01 -8.87 -3.97
N SER A 6 -11.81 -9.35 -4.29
CA SER A 6 -10.88 -9.91 -3.33
C SER A 6 -10.65 -8.94 -2.16
N PRO A 7 -10.48 -9.45 -0.94
CA PRO A 7 -10.21 -8.58 0.20
C PRO A 7 -8.90 -7.82 -0.01
N PHE A 8 -8.88 -6.55 0.36
CA PHE A 8 -7.64 -5.80 0.49
C PHE A 8 -6.81 -6.42 1.61
N VAL A 9 -5.57 -6.78 1.32
CA VAL A 9 -4.64 -7.38 2.30
C VAL A 9 -3.42 -6.48 2.41
N CYS A 10 -3.03 -6.19 3.65
CA CYS A 10 -1.82 -5.47 3.99
C CYS A 10 -1.02 -6.31 4.98
N SER A 11 0.16 -6.77 4.55
CA SER A 11 1.11 -7.53 5.37
C SER A 11 2.31 -6.66 5.68
N VAL A 12 2.67 -6.54 6.96
CA VAL A 12 3.75 -5.66 7.42
C VAL A 12 4.85 -6.50 8.06
N ASN A 13 6.06 -6.42 7.51
CA ASN A 13 7.24 -7.13 8.00
C ASN A 13 8.15 -6.16 8.74
N GLY A 14 7.84 -5.95 10.03
CA GLY A 14 8.49 -4.93 10.85
C GLY A 14 8.30 -3.53 10.29
N ALA A 15 9.20 -2.61 10.62
CA ALA A 15 9.15 -1.22 10.13
C ALA A 15 9.84 -1.04 8.76
N LYS A 16 10.09 -2.12 7.99
CA LYS A 16 10.90 -2.06 6.77
C LYS A 16 10.21 -2.42 5.47
N GLU A 17 9.13 -3.18 5.53
CA GLU A 17 8.49 -3.72 4.33
C GLU A 17 6.98 -3.85 4.53
N ILE A 18 6.24 -3.49 3.48
CA ILE A 18 4.80 -3.69 3.36
C ILE A 18 4.53 -4.39 2.03
N SER A 19 3.78 -5.49 2.09
CA SER A 19 3.18 -6.12 0.92
C SER A 19 1.69 -5.82 0.92
N ILE A 20 1.19 -5.34 -0.21
CA ILE A 20 -0.21 -4.98 -0.41
C ILE A 20 -0.78 -5.82 -1.55
N GLU A 21 -1.98 -6.36 -1.36
CA GLU A 21 -2.72 -7.08 -2.40
C GLU A 21 -4.10 -6.46 -2.58
N ASN A 22 -4.60 -6.54 -3.82
CA ASN A 22 -5.95 -6.08 -4.19
C ASN A 22 -6.19 -4.60 -3.83
N TYR A 23 -5.14 -3.77 -3.94
CA TYR A 23 -5.27 -2.32 -3.84
C TYR A 23 -6.05 -1.79 -5.05
N GLY A 24 -6.85 -0.74 -4.86
CA GLY A 24 -7.71 -0.21 -5.92
C GLY A 24 -6.91 0.59 -6.94
N SER A 25 -6.18 1.60 -6.47
CA SER A 25 -5.23 2.35 -7.30
C SER A 25 -4.11 2.95 -6.45
N LEU A 26 -2.96 3.19 -7.07
CA LEU A 26 -1.91 4.05 -6.51
C LEU A 26 -2.35 5.52 -6.65
N GLY A 27 -2.20 6.31 -5.58
CA GLY A 27 -2.38 7.75 -5.56
C GLY A 27 -1.02 8.47 -5.54
N ASP A 28 -0.93 9.56 -4.77
CA ASP A 28 0.34 10.29 -4.60
C ASP A 28 1.38 9.43 -3.90
N PHE A 29 2.61 9.44 -4.42
CA PHE A 29 3.73 8.75 -3.81
C PHE A 29 5.02 9.56 -3.89
N SER A 30 5.83 9.41 -2.85
CA SER A 30 7.18 9.95 -2.72
C SER A 30 7.99 9.06 -1.76
N ASP A 31 9.24 9.44 -1.52
CA ASP A 31 10.12 8.81 -0.53
C ASP A 31 9.65 9.00 0.93
N LYS A 32 8.60 9.80 1.18
CA LYS A 32 8.09 10.09 2.52
C LYS A 32 6.64 9.66 2.73
N LYS A 33 5.89 9.49 1.65
CA LYS A 33 4.45 9.23 1.72
C LYS A 33 3.99 8.42 0.53
N ILE A 34 3.18 7.40 0.76
CA ILE A 34 2.49 6.64 -0.29
C ILE A 34 1.00 6.59 0.05
N VAL A 35 0.16 6.93 -0.92
CA VAL A 35 -1.29 6.90 -0.79
C VAL A 35 -1.87 5.81 -1.70
N LEU A 36 -2.68 4.92 -1.15
CA LEU A 36 -3.44 3.93 -1.91
C LEU A 36 -4.93 4.23 -1.80
N ASN A 37 -5.61 4.29 -2.94
CA ASN A 37 -7.07 4.38 -3.00
C ASN A 37 -7.63 2.96 -3.03
N CYS A 38 -8.02 2.44 -1.89
CA CYS A 38 -8.65 1.12 -1.79
C CYS A 38 -10.15 1.23 -2.12
N TYR A 39 -10.82 0.10 -2.36
CA TYR A 39 -12.22 0.11 -2.80
C TYR A 39 -13.20 0.79 -1.85
N LYS A 40 -12.90 0.82 -0.54
CA LYS A 40 -13.78 1.38 0.50
C LYS A 40 -13.05 2.29 1.51
N CYS A 41 -11.76 2.50 1.35
CA CYS A 41 -10.95 3.31 2.26
C CYS A 41 -9.74 3.88 1.53
N LYS A 42 -8.98 4.75 2.20
CA LYS A 42 -7.72 5.28 1.70
C LYS A 42 -6.62 4.87 2.67
N MET A 43 -5.64 4.12 2.19
CA MET A 43 -4.47 3.83 3.00
C MET A 43 -3.42 4.91 2.78
N ILE A 44 -2.85 5.44 3.87
CA ILE A 44 -1.74 6.39 3.83
C ILE A 44 -0.58 5.79 4.62
N ILE A 45 0.56 5.62 3.96
CA ILE A 45 1.80 5.13 4.53
C ILE A 45 2.76 6.31 4.61
N GLU A 46 3.27 6.62 5.80
CA GLU A 46 4.26 7.68 6.01
C GLU A 46 5.55 7.11 6.59
N GLY A 47 6.68 7.66 6.17
CA GLY A 47 7.99 7.10 6.47
C GLY A 47 9.14 7.93 5.92
N GLU A 48 10.30 7.27 5.82
CA GLU A 48 11.50 7.82 5.20
C GLU A 48 12.13 6.78 4.28
N GLY A 49 12.60 7.22 3.10
CA GLY A 49 13.17 6.34 2.09
C GLY A 49 12.17 5.31 1.57
N LEU A 50 10.88 5.66 1.51
CA LEU A 50 9.85 4.79 0.96
C LEU A 50 10.10 4.54 -0.54
N LEU A 51 10.14 3.28 -0.92
CA LEU A 51 10.36 2.82 -2.27
C LEU A 51 9.30 1.79 -2.62
N ILE A 52 8.57 2.03 -3.71
CA ILE A 52 7.75 1.00 -4.33
C ILE A 52 8.70 0.12 -5.15
N GLU A 53 9.09 -1.05 -4.62
CA GLU A 53 10.00 -1.97 -5.30
C GLU A 53 9.39 -2.51 -6.59
N TYR A 54 8.09 -2.80 -6.53
CA TYR A 54 7.28 -3.14 -7.69
C TYR A 54 5.80 -2.88 -7.40
N PHE A 55 5.01 -2.73 -8.46
CA PHE A 55 3.56 -2.72 -8.41
C PHE A 55 2.98 -3.35 -9.68
N THR A 56 1.95 -4.16 -9.50
CA THR A 56 1.18 -4.83 -10.56
C THR A 56 -0.31 -4.59 -10.34
N ASP A 57 -1.17 -5.06 -11.25
CA ASP A 57 -2.63 -5.02 -11.05
C ASP A 57 -3.11 -5.93 -9.90
N VAL A 58 -2.23 -6.78 -9.35
CA VAL A 58 -2.55 -7.75 -8.29
C VAL A 58 -1.99 -7.31 -6.94
N ASP A 59 -0.72 -6.93 -6.91
CA ASP A 59 0.03 -6.68 -5.68
C ASP A 59 1.07 -5.57 -5.81
N MET A 60 1.53 -5.08 -4.66
CA MET A 60 2.54 -4.04 -4.54
C MET A 60 3.45 -4.34 -3.36
N LYS A 61 4.75 -4.07 -3.53
CA LYS A 61 5.73 -4.14 -2.46
C LYS A 61 6.37 -2.79 -2.22
N ILE A 62 6.37 -2.38 -0.95
CA ILE A 62 6.93 -1.13 -0.48
C ILE A 62 8.02 -1.45 0.54
N THR A 63 9.20 -0.85 0.39
CA THR A 63 10.27 -0.89 1.38
C THR A 63 10.64 0.51 1.86
N GLY A 64 11.34 0.63 2.98
CA GLY A 64 11.77 1.91 3.54
C GLY A 64 11.86 1.85 5.07
N HIS A 65 11.76 3.01 5.73
CA HIS A 65 11.53 3.08 7.17
C HIS A 65 10.10 3.60 7.43
N ILE A 66 9.22 2.71 7.86
CA ILE A 66 7.79 2.95 8.01
C ILE A 66 7.54 3.56 9.39
N HIS A 67 6.93 4.74 9.44
CA HIS A 67 6.56 5.41 10.69
C HIS A 67 5.10 5.16 11.06
N SER A 68 4.20 5.26 10.09
CA SER A 68 2.76 5.12 10.34
C SER A 68 2.00 4.59 9.14
N ILE A 69 0.85 3.99 9.44
CA ILE A 69 -0.15 3.54 8.48
C ILE A 69 -1.50 4.06 8.98
N HIS A 70 -2.23 4.76 8.12
CA HIS A 70 -3.57 5.29 8.37
C HIS A 70 -4.57 4.73 7.34
N PHE A 71 -5.83 4.54 7.73
CA PHE A 71 -6.93 4.02 6.90
C PHE A 71 -8.12 4.97 6.85
#